data_AF-A0A956JZJ4-F1
#
_entry.id   AF-A0A956JZJ4-F1
#
_cell.length_a   1.000
_cell.length_b   1.000
_cell.length_c   1.000
_cell.angle_alpha   90.00
_cell.angle_beta   90.00
_cell.angle_gamma   90.00
#
_symmetry.space_group_name_H-M   'P 1'
#
loop_
_entity.id
_entity.type
_entity.pdbx_description
1 polymer ?
#
loop_
_entity_poly.entity_id
_entity_poly.type
_entity_poly.pdbx_seq_one_letter_code
_entity_poly.pdbx_strand_id
1 'polypeptide(L)'
;MSDDEWTRSEPTITEPGLLAQMRRLLDEASALIVEHRVYRGAREPRRFVCTTPDELDQYLRIHARPGDSFYLWAFEDCCRDDNHVAYGKVPDADGRVPRGGAY
;
A
#
# COMPACT_ATOMS: atom_id res chain seq x y z
N MET A 1 -26.34 7.15 -17.41
CA MET A 1 -24.93 7.58 -17.22
C MET A 1 -24.96 8.45 -15.98
N SER A 2 -24.25 8.07 -14.92
CA SER A 2 -24.13 8.95 -13.75
C SER A 2 -23.27 10.14 -14.15
N ASP A 3 -23.79 11.35 -14.05
CA ASP A 3 -22.96 12.55 -14.07
C ASP A 3 -22.22 12.57 -12.74
N ASP A 4 -20.93 12.29 -12.79
CA ASP A 4 -20.13 12.35 -11.57
C ASP A 4 -19.90 13.82 -11.22
N GLU A 5 -20.11 14.15 -9.95
CA GLU A 5 -19.90 15.48 -9.43
C GLU A 5 -18.39 15.71 -9.22
N TRP A 6 -17.70 16.10 -10.29
CA TRP A 6 -16.28 16.45 -10.24
C TRP A 6 -16.08 17.72 -9.41
N THR A 7 -15.23 17.63 -8.38
CA THR A 7 -14.94 18.74 -7.47
C THR A 7 -13.44 19.03 -7.39
N ARG A 8 -13.08 20.25 -6.97
CA ARG A 8 -11.70 20.67 -6.66
C ARG A 8 -11.41 20.66 -5.15
N SER A 9 -12.39 20.30 -4.34
CA SER A 9 -12.35 20.43 -2.88
C SER A 9 -11.86 19.17 -2.16
N GLU A 10 -11.74 18.05 -2.87
CA GLU A 10 -11.33 16.77 -2.30
C GLU A 10 -9.79 16.59 -2.33
N PRO A 11 -9.22 15.86 -1.34
CA PRO A 11 -7.79 15.54 -1.33
C PRO A 11 -7.36 14.85 -2.62
N THR A 12 -6.28 15.36 -3.21
CA THR A 12 -5.72 14.78 -4.44
C THR A 12 -4.44 14.03 -4.10
N ILE A 13 -4.29 12.79 -4.59
CA ILE A 13 -3.09 11.98 -4.33
C ILE A 13 -1.79 12.64 -4.79
N THR A 14 -1.88 13.53 -5.78
CA THR A 14 -0.76 14.31 -6.32
C THR A 14 -0.55 15.65 -5.61
N GLU A 15 -1.30 15.93 -4.54
CA GLU A 15 -1.09 17.13 -3.75
C GLU A 15 0.32 17.10 -3.12
N PRO A 16 1.13 18.17 -3.25
CA PRO A 16 2.50 18.17 -2.75
C PRO A 16 2.63 17.83 -1.27
N GLY A 17 1.69 18.27 -0.44
CA GLY A 17 1.68 17.98 1.00
C GLY A 17 1.48 16.49 1.30
N LEU A 18 0.53 15.86 0.59
CA LEU A 18 0.26 14.42 0.75
C LEU A 18 1.42 13.57 0.21
N LEU A 19 2.00 13.94 -0.94
CA LEU A 19 3.20 13.28 -1.47
C LEU A 19 4.38 13.39 -0.50
N ALA A 20 4.61 14.58 0.08
CA ALA A 20 5.66 14.77 1.07
C ALA A 20 5.43 13.91 2.33
N GLN A 21 4.19 13.80 2.79
CA GLN A 21 3.83 12.92 3.90
C GLN A 21 4.10 11.45 3.58
N MET A 22 3.72 10.97 2.40
CA MET A 22 3.97 9.58 1.99
C MET A 22 5.46 9.26 1.90
N ARG A 23 6.25 10.18 1.33
CA ARG A 23 7.70 10.03 1.23
C ARG A 23 8.34 9.96 2.61
N ARG A 24 7.93 10.87 3.51
CA ARG A 24 8.36 10.84 4.91
C ARG A 24 7.97 9.53 5.60
N LEU A 25 6.76 9.04 5.37
CA LEU A 25 6.34 7.74 5.90
C LEU A 25 7.20 6.61 5.36
N LEU A 26 7.56 6.59 4.08
CA LEU A 26 8.46 5.58 3.52
C LEU A 26 9.89 5.69 4.08
N ASP A 27 10.33 6.89 4.44
CA ASP A 27 11.62 7.12 5.09
C ASP A 27 11.62 6.75 6.59
N GLU A 28 10.49 6.90 7.29
CA GLU A 28 10.34 6.71 8.75
C GLU A 28 9.75 5.36 9.16
N ALA A 29 8.78 4.85 8.40
CA ALA A 29 7.99 3.65 8.65
C ALA A 29 8.23 2.65 7.50
N SER A 30 8.72 1.46 7.83
CA SER A 30 9.12 0.48 6.84
C SER A 30 7.95 0.05 5.97
N ALA A 31 7.90 0.57 4.74
CA ALA A 31 6.91 0.22 3.72
C ALA A 31 5.47 0.73 3.94
N LEU A 32 4.83 1.03 2.81
CA LEU A 32 3.42 1.36 2.71
C LEU A 32 2.66 0.25 1.99
N ILE A 33 1.54 -0.17 2.56
CA ILE A 33 0.53 -0.96 1.87
C ILE A 33 -0.33 0.01 1.06
N VAL A 34 -0.48 -0.25 -0.24
CA VAL A 34 -1.24 0.61 -1.16
C VAL A 34 -2.40 -0.18 -1.75
N GLU A 35 -3.61 0.36 -1.65
CA GLU A 35 -4.78 -0.10 -2.40
C GLU A 35 -5.20 0.99 -3.41
N HIS A 36 -5.07 0.66 -4.70
CA HIS A 36 -5.46 1.50 -5.83
C HIS A 36 -6.82 1.03 -6.38
N ARG A 37 -7.83 1.89 -6.29
CA ARG A 37 -9.19 1.64 -6.80
C ARG A 37 -9.40 2.42 -8.09
N VAL A 38 -9.53 1.69 -9.19
CA VAL A 38 -9.65 2.27 -10.54
C VAL A 38 -11.05 2.81 -10.77
N TYR A 39 -11.12 4.04 -11.26
CA TYR A 39 -12.35 4.68 -11.65
C TYR A 39 -12.91 4.09 -12.94
N ARG A 40 -14.14 3.56 -12.87
CA ARG A 40 -14.90 3.06 -14.05
C ARG A 40 -14.09 2.14 -14.98
N GLY A 41 -13.46 1.09 -14.45
CA GLY A 41 -12.71 0.17 -15.31
C GLY A 41 -12.20 -1.13 -14.72
N ALA A 42 -12.03 -1.25 -13.39
CA ALA A 42 -11.56 -2.49 -12.78
C ALA A 42 -12.70 -3.25 -12.07
N ARG A 43 -12.62 -4.59 -12.09
CA ARG A 43 -13.50 -5.47 -11.32
C ARG A 43 -13.06 -5.61 -9.86
N GLU A 44 -11.84 -5.18 -9.53
CA GLU A 44 -11.29 -5.23 -8.18
C GLU A 44 -10.18 -4.18 -7.98
N PRO A 45 -9.91 -3.73 -6.74
CA PRO A 45 -8.75 -2.90 -6.42
C PRO A 45 -7.42 -3.61 -6.65
N ARG A 46 -6.42 -2.87 -7.11
CA ARG A 46 -5.02 -3.33 -7.16
C ARG A 46 -4.37 -3.09 -5.81
N ARG A 47 -3.58 -4.06 -5.33
CA ARG A 47 -2.87 -3.97 -4.04
C ARG A 47 -1.41 -4.26 -4.23
N PHE A 48 -0.56 -3.46 -3.60
CA PHE A 48 0.89 -3.70 -3.58
C PHE A 48 1.50 -3.09 -2.32
N VAL A 49 2.71 -3.53 -1.98
CA VAL A 49 3.52 -2.92 -0.93
C VAL A 49 4.64 -2.14 -1.61
N CYS A 50 4.82 -0.90 -1.18
CA CYS A 50 5.85 0.01 -1.65
C CYS A 50 6.86 0.22 -0.52
N THR A 51 8.15 0.11 -0.81
CA THR A 51 9.22 0.22 0.19
C THR A 51 10.09 1.44 0.00
N THR A 52 9.96 2.15 -1.13
CA THR A 52 10.76 3.33 -1.43
C THR A 52 9.92 4.44 -2.09
N PRO A 53 10.27 5.72 -1.87
CA PRO A 53 9.65 6.85 -2.58
C PRO A 53 9.61 6.70 -4.11
N ASP A 54 10.70 6.19 -4.70
CA ASP A 54 10.84 6.05 -6.15
C ASP A 54 9.86 5.01 -6.73
N GLU A 55 9.61 3.91 -6.00
CA GLU A 55 8.60 2.91 -6.37
C GLU A 55 7.20 3.52 -6.40
N LEU A 56 6.86 4.35 -5.41
CA LEU A 56 5.56 5.01 -5.33
C LEU A 56 5.38 5.99 -6.50
N ASP A 57 6.36 6.84 -6.74
CA ASP A 57 6.34 7.82 -7.84
C ASP A 57 6.23 7.12 -9.20
N GLN A 58 7.00 6.05 -9.41
CA GLN A 58 6.92 5.24 -10.62
C GLN A 58 5.54 4.60 -10.79
N TYR A 59 4.96 4.05 -9.72
CA TYR A 59 3.63 3.44 -9.77
C TYR A 59 2.56 4.44 -10.15
N LEU A 60 2.53 5.59 -9.47
CA LEU A 60 1.56 6.66 -9.73
C LEU A 60 1.65 7.13 -11.18
N ARG A 61 2.86 7.34 -11.71
CA ARG A 61 3.06 7.77 -13.10
C ARG A 61 2.53 6.77 -14.13
N ILE A 62 2.73 5.47 -13.90
CA ILE A 62 2.36 4.44 -14.88
C ILE A 62 0.86 4.11 -14.80
N HIS A 63 0.33 4.00 -13.58
CA HIS A 63 -0.95 3.36 -13.32
C HIS A 63 -2.08 4.31 -12.93
N ALA A 64 -1.78 5.47 -12.31
CA ALA A 64 -2.84 6.38 -11.90
C ALA A 64 -3.55 7.01 -13.11
N ARG A 65 -4.86 7.12 -13.01
CA ARG A 65 -5.72 7.81 -13.96
C ARG A 65 -6.65 8.78 -13.22
N PRO A 66 -7.14 9.85 -13.90
CA PRO A 66 -8.08 10.77 -13.29
C PRO A 66 -9.32 10.05 -12.73
N GLY A 67 -9.69 10.38 -11.50
CA GLY A 67 -10.81 9.77 -10.77
C GLY A 67 -10.44 8.53 -9.94
N ASP A 68 -9.26 7.95 -10.15
CA ASP A 68 -8.80 6.83 -9.32
C ASP A 68 -8.63 7.27 -7.86
N SER A 69 -8.86 6.34 -6.92
CA SER A 69 -8.62 6.59 -5.50
C SER A 69 -7.56 5.66 -4.94
N PHE A 70 -6.82 6.15 -3.95
CA PHE A 70 -5.73 5.44 -3.31
C PHE A 70 -5.95 5.43 -1.80
N TYR A 71 -5.80 4.27 -1.20
CA TYR A 71 -5.81 4.08 0.25
C TYR A 71 -4.43 3.56 0.64
N LEU A 72 -3.85 4.15 1.68
CA LEU A 72 -2.49 3.83 2.10
C LEU A 72 -2.48 3.58 3.59
N TRP A 73 -1.67 2.60 3.98
CA TRP A 73 -1.44 2.27 5.37
C TRP A 73 0.04 2.02 5.59
N ALA A 74 0.57 2.43 6.75
CA ALA A 74 1.88 1.97 7.16
C ALA A 74 1.83 0.45 7.41
N PHE A 75 2.85 -0.27 6.94
CA PHE A 75 2.89 -1.72 7.08
C PHE A 75 2.88 -2.13 8.55
N GLU A 76 3.63 -1.43 9.41
CA GLU A 76 3.74 -1.69 10.85
C GLU A 76 2.42 -1.50 11.58
N ASP A 77 1.58 -0.57 11.12
CA ASP A 77 0.26 -0.31 11.69
C ASP A 77 -0.75 -1.41 11.31
N CYS A 78 -0.48 -2.18 10.26
CA CYS A 78 -1.41 -3.15 9.70
C CYS A 78 -0.97 -4.61 9.82
N CYS A 79 0.32 -4.89 9.83
CA CYS A 79 0.87 -6.24 9.82
C CYS A 79 1.55 -6.52 11.15
N ARG A 80 0.73 -6.86 12.14
CA ARG A 80 1.14 -7.09 13.52
C ARG A 80 0.91 -8.54 13.93
N ASP A 81 1.64 -8.97 14.96
CA ASP A 81 1.47 -10.32 15.50
C ASP A 81 0.05 -10.57 16.04
N ASP A 82 -0.67 -9.53 16.45
CA ASP A 82 -2.04 -9.65 16.98
C ASP A 82 -3.12 -9.76 15.90
N ASN A 83 -2.79 -9.59 14.62
CA ASN A 83 -3.76 -9.57 13.53
C ASN A 83 -3.40 -10.41 12.29
N HIS A 84 -2.35 -11.24 12.38
CA HIS A 84 -2.05 -12.20 11.32
C HIS A 84 -3.11 -13.32 11.24
N VAL A 85 -3.45 -13.76 10.03
CA VAL A 85 -4.41 -14.84 9.81
C VAL A 85 -3.78 -16.22 10.04
N ALA A 86 -2.49 -16.35 9.72
CA ALA A 86 -1.73 -17.58 9.92
C ALA A 86 -0.24 -17.25 10.08
N TYR A 87 0.48 -18.10 10.81
CA TYR A 87 1.92 -18.04 11.00
C TYR A 87 2.52 -19.43 10.83
N GLY A 88 3.69 -19.51 10.22
CA GLY A 88 4.43 -20.75 10.03
C GLY A 88 5.89 -20.50 9.70
N LYS A 89 6.75 -21.46 10.03
CA LYS A 89 8.15 -21.47 9.61
C LYS A 89 8.36 -22.58 8.59
N VAL A 90 9.22 -22.32 7.62
CA VAL A 90 9.65 -23.37 6.69
C VAL A 90 10.49 -24.40 7.46
N PRO A 91 10.17 -25.70 7.37
CA PRO A 91 10.96 -26.73 8.03
C PRO A 91 12.31 -26.94 7.34
N ASP A 92 13.29 -27.46 8.08
CA ASP A 92 14.52 -28.01 7.50
C ASP A 92 14.26 -29.34 6.76
N ALA A 93 15.33 -29.95 6.23
CA ALA A 93 15.25 -31.22 5.50
C ALA A 93 14.70 -32.38 6.35
N ASP A 94 14.74 -32.28 7.68
CA ASP A 94 14.24 -33.29 8.63
C ASP A 94 12.85 -32.93 9.19
N GLY A 95 12.19 -31.88 8.67
CA GLY A 95 10.86 -31.46 9.13
C GLY A 95 10.87 -30.60 10.40
N ARG A 96 12.03 -30.13 10.87
CA ARG A 96 12.14 -29.37 12.12
C ARG A 96 12.06 -27.87 11.87
N VAL A 97 11.49 -27.15 12.83
CA VAL A 97 11.42 -25.67 12.82
C VAL A 97 12.14 -25.10 14.04
N PRO A 98 12.88 -23.99 13.90
CA PRO A 98 13.53 -23.35 15.04
C PRO A 98 12.50 -22.75 16.00
N ARG A 99 12.74 -22.82 17.31
CA ARG A 99 11.85 -22.23 18.32
C ARG A 99 12.00 -20.70 18.44
N GLY A 100 13.20 -20.16 18.21
CA GLY A 100 13.48 -18.71 18.31
C GLY A 100 12.94 -17.89 17.13
N GLY A 101 12.86 -16.56 17.30
CA GLY A 101 12.45 -15.62 16.24
C GLY A 101 13.39 -15.61 15.04
N ALA A 102 12.94 -15.03 13.93
CA ALA A 102 13.80 -14.81 12.76
C ALA A 102 14.84 -13.70 13.00
N TYR A 103 14.66 -12.89 14.05
CA TYR A 103 15.50 -11.79 14.50
C TYR A 103 15.40 -11.64 16.02
#